data_AF-V5UYE9-F1
#
_entry.id   AF-V5UYE9-F1
#
_cell.length_a   1.000
_cell.length_b   1.000
_cell.length_c   1.000
_cell.angle_alpha   90.00
_cell.angle_beta   90.00
_cell.angle_gamma   90.00
#
_symmetry.space_group_name_H-M   'P 1'
#
loop_
_entity.id
_entity.type
_entity.pdbx_description
1 polymer ?
#
loop_
_entity_poly.entity_id
_entity_poly.type
_entity_poly.pdbx_seq_one_letter_code
_entity_poly.pdbx_strand_id
1 'polypeptide(L)'
;MTVDLLPPWDGKKIPKGQHCQLQGGKGATPPMQVAGIPAGTVMLVVEYNDKTYKPLSSKGGHGTIGYPVKGASAKLPAVPGMTAKLPGGARVVAPARSTGEYASKGYLPPCSGGRGNTYEAVVQAVGADGKVLERVKLKIGRY
;
A
#
# COMPACT_ATOMS: atom_id res chain seq x y z
N MET A 1 -3.20 -16.94 0.11
CA MET A 1 -3.98 -15.89 0.79
C MET A 1 -4.90 -15.16 -0.19
N THR A 2 -6.02 -14.62 0.31
CA THR A 2 -6.91 -13.70 -0.41
C THR A 2 -6.82 -12.31 0.20
N VAL A 3 -7.04 -11.28 -0.62
CA VAL A 3 -6.98 -9.88 -0.21
C VAL A 3 -8.16 -9.12 -0.80
N ASP A 4 -9.01 -8.59 0.06
CA ASP A 4 -10.16 -7.79 -0.32
C ASP A 4 -9.95 -6.33 0.08
N LEU A 5 -10.23 -5.41 -0.84
CA LEU A 5 -10.29 -3.98 -0.52
C LEU A 5 -11.54 -3.70 0.29
N LEU A 6 -11.40 -2.90 1.34
CA LEU A 6 -12.54 -2.45 2.13
C LEU A 6 -13.05 -1.10 1.60
N PRO A 7 -14.36 -0.82 1.69
CA PRO A 7 -14.93 0.44 1.26
C PRO A 7 -14.21 1.66 1.85
N PRO A 8 -14.11 2.77 1.10
CA PRO A 8 -14.70 3.01 -0.23
C PRO A 8 -13.85 2.52 -1.40
N TRP A 9 -12.79 1.73 -1.16
CA TRP A 9 -11.91 1.24 -2.22
C TRP A 9 -12.50 0.01 -2.90
N ASP A 10 -12.57 0.02 -4.22
CA ASP A 10 -13.18 -1.06 -5.02
C ASP A 10 -12.26 -1.58 -6.15
N GLY A 11 -11.02 -1.06 -6.23
CA GLY A 11 -10.05 -1.43 -7.25
C GLY A 11 -10.31 -0.80 -8.63
N LYS A 12 -11.40 -0.04 -8.80
CA LYS A 12 -11.75 0.63 -10.06
C LYS A 12 -11.22 2.05 -10.09
N LYS A 13 -11.60 2.88 -9.12
CA LYS A 13 -11.24 4.30 -9.02
C LYS A 13 -10.70 4.63 -7.64
N ILE A 14 -9.66 5.45 -7.58
CA ILE A 14 -9.17 5.96 -6.30
C ILE A 14 -10.27 6.82 -5.66
N PRO A 15 -10.66 6.55 -4.39
CA PRO A 15 -11.73 7.30 -3.75
C PRO A 15 -11.43 8.80 -3.63
N LYS A 16 -12.47 9.63 -3.59
CA LYS A 16 -12.32 11.09 -3.48
C LYS A 16 -11.51 11.45 -2.23
N GLY A 17 -10.52 12.32 -2.40
CA GLY A 17 -9.64 12.77 -1.31
C GLY A 17 -8.50 11.80 -0.98
N GLN A 18 -8.45 10.62 -1.62
CA GLN A 18 -7.37 9.65 -1.42
C GLN A 18 -6.12 9.90 -2.28
N HIS A 19 -6.07 11.03 -2.97
CA HIS A 19 -4.91 11.51 -3.71
C HIS A 19 -3.95 12.36 -2.83
N CYS A 20 -2.82 12.77 -3.39
CA CYS A 20 -1.76 13.46 -2.67
C CYS A 20 -2.14 14.90 -2.25
N GLN A 21 -1.44 15.41 -1.23
CA GLN A 21 -1.65 16.76 -0.69
C GLN A 21 -1.35 17.88 -1.68
N LEU A 22 -0.41 17.68 -2.60
CA LEU A 22 -0.09 18.65 -3.66
C LEU A 22 -1.28 18.94 -4.60
N GLN A 23 -2.27 18.06 -4.61
CA GLN A 23 -3.49 18.16 -5.42
C GLN A 23 -4.73 18.32 -4.53
N GLY A 24 -4.55 18.74 -3.27
CA GLY A 24 -5.63 18.98 -2.30
C GLY A 24 -6.20 17.73 -1.62
N GLY A 25 -5.55 16.57 -1.78
CA GLY A 25 -5.96 15.32 -1.16
C GLY A 25 -5.35 15.11 0.23
N LYS A 26 -5.83 14.09 0.96
CA LYS A 26 -5.27 13.64 2.25
C LYS A 26 -5.18 12.12 2.26
N GLY A 27 -4.58 11.57 1.19
CA GLY A 27 -4.63 10.15 0.92
C GLY A 27 -3.94 9.27 1.97
N ALA A 28 -4.54 8.10 2.14
CA ALA A 28 -4.09 7.01 2.99
C ALA A 28 -4.00 5.73 2.15
N THR A 29 -3.37 4.70 2.69
CA THR A 29 -3.44 3.36 2.07
C THR A 29 -4.88 2.84 2.06
N PRO A 30 -5.25 2.01 1.08
CA PRO A 30 -6.51 1.28 1.14
C PRO A 30 -6.56 0.35 2.36
N PRO A 31 -7.63 0.38 3.16
CA PRO A 31 -7.88 -0.65 4.15
C PRO A 31 -8.18 -1.98 3.44
N MET A 32 -7.69 -3.08 3.99
CA MET A 32 -7.86 -4.41 3.38
C MET A 32 -8.22 -5.46 4.43
N GLN A 33 -8.96 -6.48 3.99
CA GLN A 33 -9.13 -7.74 4.72
C GLN A 33 -8.27 -8.81 4.06
N VAL A 34 -7.49 -9.53 4.85
CA VAL A 34 -6.65 -10.64 4.38
C VAL A 34 -7.08 -11.92 5.08
N ALA A 35 -7.19 -13.00 4.32
CA ALA A 35 -7.51 -14.33 4.82
C ALA A 35 -6.60 -15.39 4.18
N GLY A 36 -6.46 -16.54 4.85
CA GLY A 36 -5.57 -17.62 4.42
C GLY A 36 -4.10 -17.21 4.42
N ILE A 37 -3.68 -16.43 5.43
CA ILE A 37 -2.26 -16.07 5.63
C ILE A 37 -1.48 -17.36 5.94
N PRO A 38 -0.38 -17.65 5.22
CA PRO A 38 0.43 -18.84 5.47
C PRO A 38 0.93 -18.93 6.91
N ALA A 39 0.99 -20.15 7.45
CA ALA A 39 1.60 -20.41 8.75
C ALA A 39 3.07 -19.95 8.76
N GLY A 40 3.53 -19.43 9.90
CA GLY A 40 4.88 -18.85 10.04
C GLY A 40 5.02 -17.40 9.57
N THR A 41 3.97 -16.80 8.98
CA THR A 41 3.93 -15.37 8.69
C THR A 41 3.93 -14.56 9.98
N VAL A 42 4.84 -13.58 10.09
CA VAL A 42 4.90 -12.62 11.20
C VAL A 42 4.53 -11.21 10.77
N MET A 43 4.61 -10.93 9.46
CA MET A 43 4.33 -9.62 8.91
C MET A 43 3.69 -9.73 7.53
N LEU A 44 2.67 -8.90 7.28
CA LEU A 44 2.23 -8.59 5.93
C LEU A 44 2.95 -7.33 5.46
N VAL A 45 3.67 -7.41 4.35
CA VAL A 45 4.36 -6.28 3.72
C VAL A 45 3.63 -5.90 2.45
N VAL A 46 3.21 -4.65 2.33
CA VAL A 46 2.45 -4.14 1.19
C VAL A 46 3.29 -3.13 0.44
N GLU A 47 3.65 -3.47 -0.79
CA GLU A 47 4.28 -2.55 -1.73
C GLU A 47 3.21 -1.84 -2.57
N TYR A 48 3.25 -0.52 -2.62
CA TYR A 48 2.35 0.27 -3.47
C TYR A 48 3.09 0.77 -4.71
N ASN A 49 2.46 0.65 -5.88
CA ASN A 49 3.09 0.97 -7.16
C ASN A 49 2.13 1.69 -8.12
N ASP A 50 2.70 2.55 -8.98
CA ASP A 50 2.01 3.14 -10.12
C ASP A 50 2.46 2.43 -11.40
N LYS A 51 1.64 1.51 -11.90
CA LYS A 51 1.97 0.64 -13.03
C LYS A 51 2.15 1.38 -14.34
N THR A 52 1.60 2.58 -14.42
CA THR A 52 1.65 3.45 -15.60
C THR A 52 2.75 4.50 -15.53
N TYR A 53 3.46 4.60 -14.40
CA TYR A 53 4.60 5.49 -14.22
C TYR A 53 5.88 4.70 -13.94
N LYS A 54 6.69 4.50 -14.99
CA LYS A 54 7.87 3.61 -14.98
C LYS A 54 8.77 3.75 -13.75
N PRO A 55 9.15 4.96 -13.28
CA PRO A 55 10.02 5.11 -12.11
C PRO A 55 9.46 4.50 -10.80
N LEU A 56 8.13 4.49 -10.64
CA LEU A 56 7.44 4.04 -9.41
C LEU A 56 6.57 2.79 -9.64
N SER A 57 6.83 2.05 -10.72
CA SER A 57 5.99 0.93 -11.19
C SER A 57 6.22 -0.42 -10.51
N SER A 58 7.24 -0.52 -9.67
CA SER A 58 7.66 -1.78 -9.03
C SER A 58 8.44 -1.55 -7.74
N LYS A 59 8.54 -2.59 -6.90
CA LYS A 59 9.34 -2.63 -5.67
C LYS A 59 8.98 -1.49 -4.71
N GLY A 60 7.69 -1.32 -4.44
CA GLY A 60 7.15 -0.27 -3.57
C GLY A 60 7.49 1.15 -4.02
N GLY A 61 7.29 1.47 -5.30
CA GLY A 61 7.60 2.81 -5.82
C GLY A 61 6.90 3.93 -5.05
N HIS A 62 5.66 3.70 -4.63
CA HIS A 62 4.88 4.60 -3.77
C HIS A 62 5.07 4.33 -2.27
N GLY A 63 6.09 3.56 -1.89
CA GLY A 63 6.39 3.18 -0.51
C GLY A 63 5.89 1.77 -0.17
N THR A 64 6.44 1.27 0.92
CA THR A 64 6.21 -0.09 1.42
C THR A 64 5.84 -0.04 2.89
N ILE A 65 4.68 -0.60 3.25
CA ILE A 65 4.17 -0.61 4.62
C ILE A 65 4.11 -2.03 5.15
N GLY A 66 4.62 -2.25 6.36
CA GLY A 66 4.57 -3.51 7.08
C GLY A 66 3.53 -3.48 8.18
N TYR A 67 2.78 -4.57 8.32
CA TYR A 67 1.76 -4.77 9.35
C TYR A 67 2.07 -6.07 10.10
N PRO A 68 2.33 -6.02 11.41
CA PRO A 68 2.50 -7.23 12.19
C PRO A 68 1.19 -8.03 12.20
N VAL A 69 1.28 -9.34 12.04
CA VAL A 69 0.10 -10.22 12.00
C VAL A 69 0.33 -11.47 12.85
N LYS A 70 -0.78 -12.06 13.31
CA LYS A 70 -0.79 -13.35 13.99
C LYS A 70 -2.00 -14.14 13.50
N GLY A 71 -1.79 -15.42 13.18
CA GLY A 71 -2.84 -16.31 12.69
C GLY A 71 -3.11 -16.18 11.19
N ALA A 72 -4.22 -16.76 10.76
CA ALA A 72 -4.54 -16.95 9.34
C ALA A 72 -5.29 -15.78 8.69
N SER A 73 -5.61 -14.72 9.42
CA SER A 73 -6.37 -13.56 8.92
C SER A 73 -5.94 -12.27 9.59
N ALA A 74 -6.01 -11.17 8.87
CA ALA A 74 -5.70 -9.85 9.42
C ALA A 74 -6.51 -8.75 8.73
N LYS A 75 -6.86 -7.72 9.49
CA LYS A 75 -7.35 -6.46 8.95
C LYS A 75 -6.20 -5.47 8.88
N LEU A 76 -5.93 -4.98 7.67
CA LEU A 76 -4.92 -3.97 7.40
C LEU A 76 -5.62 -2.61 7.47
N PRO A 77 -5.43 -1.81 8.54
CA PRO A 77 -6.04 -0.48 8.62
C PRO A 77 -5.45 0.45 7.58
N ALA A 78 -6.24 1.44 7.16
CA ALA A 78 -5.72 2.56 6.38
C ALA A 78 -4.68 3.33 7.23
N VAL A 79 -3.53 3.62 6.64
CA VAL A 79 -2.48 4.44 7.28
C VAL A 79 -2.23 5.71 6.46
N PRO A 80 -1.98 6.85 7.11
CA PRO A 80 -1.79 8.12 6.42
C PRO A 80 -0.59 8.07 5.46
N GLY A 81 -0.74 8.70 4.30
CA GLY A 81 0.37 8.97 3.39
C GLY A 81 1.27 10.11 3.86
N MET A 82 2.38 10.31 3.16
CA MET A 82 3.33 11.42 3.34
C MET A 82 4.00 11.49 4.73
N THR A 83 3.88 10.45 5.56
CA THR A 83 4.44 10.41 6.92
C THR A 83 5.14 9.09 7.23
N ALA A 84 6.15 9.14 8.09
CA ALA A 84 6.79 7.96 8.67
C ALA A 84 6.08 7.43 9.94
N LYS A 85 5.22 8.27 10.56
CA LYS A 85 4.52 7.93 11.80
C LYS A 85 3.19 7.29 11.46
N LEU A 86 3.08 5.98 11.66
CA LEU A 86 1.88 5.20 11.34
C LEU A 86 1.21 4.66 12.61
N PRO A 87 -0.13 4.58 12.64
CA PRO A 87 -0.87 4.06 13.79
C PRO A 87 -0.88 2.51 13.82
N GLY A 88 -1.33 1.95 14.95
CA GLY A 88 -1.73 0.54 15.03
C GLY A 88 -0.62 -0.49 14.82
N GLY A 89 0.64 -0.11 15.09
CA GLY A 89 1.80 -0.99 14.94
C GLY A 89 2.27 -1.17 13.48
N ALA A 90 1.60 -0.53 12.51
CA ALA A 90 2.09 -0.46 11.15
C ALA A 90 3.42 0.32 11.11
N ARG A 91 4.29 -0.04 10.17
CA ARG A 91 5.60 0.63 10.01
C ARG A 91 5.95 0.84 8.55
N VAL A 92 6.66 1.92 8.26
CA VAL A 92 7.29 2.11 6.95
C VAL A 92 8.45 1.13 6.85
N VAL A 93 8.37 0.19 5.91
CA VAL A 93 9.46 -0.74 5.57
C VAL A 93 10.43 -0.04 4.61
N ALA A 94 9.88 0.71 3.65
CA ALA A 94 10.66 1.58 2.77
C ALA A 94 9.83 2.83 2.41
N PRO A 95 10.43 4.02 2.40
CA PRO A 95 9.75 5.23 1.92
C PRO A 95 9.46 5.14 0.42
N ALA A 96 8.58 6.01 -0.09
CA ALA A 96 8.39 6.13 -1.52
C ALA A 96 9.68 6.58 -2.22
N ARG A 97 9.87 6.14 -3.46
CA ARG A 97 11.05 6.52 -4.28
C ARG A 97 10.87 7.83 -5.05
N SER A 98 9.75 8.52 -4.83
CA SER A 98 9.52 9.87 -5.35
C SER A 98 10.50 10.86 -4.73
N THR A 99 10.78 11.93 -5.46
CA THR A 99 11.76 12.97 -5.07
C THR A 99 11.13 14.36 -5.15
N GLY A 100 11.85 15.37 -4.65
CA GLY A 100 11.39 16.76 -4.64
C GLY A 100 10.11 16.94 -3.83
N GLU A 101 9.18 17.74 -4.34
CA GLU A 101 7.89 18.02 -3.69
C GLU A 101 7.02 16.76 -3.52
N TYR A 102 7.28 15.72 -4.31
CA TYR A 102 6.57 14.43 -4.25
C TYR A 102 7.19 13.45 -3.26
N ALA A 103 8.33 13.78 -2.64
CA ALA A 103 9.01 12.89 -1.72
C ALA A 103 8.11 12.54 -0.52
N SER A 104 8.01 11.25 -0.20
CA SER A 104 7.22 10.76 0.93
C SER A 104 8.07 9.90 1.86
N LYS A 105 8.01 10.19 3.16
CA LYS A 105 8.67 9.38 4.21
C LYS A 105 7.96 8.05 4.48
N GLY A 106 6.87 7.75 3.77
CA GLY A 106 6.10 6.51 3.87
C GLY A 106 5.38 6.26 2.55
N TYR A 107 4.07 6.01 2.63
CA TYR A 107 3.24 5.88 1.43
C TYR A 107 3.10 7.22 0.70
N LEU A 108 3.30 7.25 -0.62
CA LEU A 108 2.92 8.36 -1.50
C LEU A 108 1.53 8.06 -2.07
N PRO A 109 0.48 8.81 -1.69
CA PRO A 109 -0.82 8.69 -2.33
C PRO A 109 -0.75 9.03 -3.83
N PRO A 110 -1.71 8.56 -4.65
CA PRO A 110 -1.81 8.90 -6.06
C PRO A 110 -1.65 10.40 -6.30
N CYS A 111 -0.69 10.77 -7.16
CA CYS A 111 -0.32 12.16 -7.42
C CYS A 111 -0.18 12.43 -8.93
N SER A 112 -0.82 11.60 -9.75
CA SER A 112 -0.82 11.71 -11.22
C SER A 112 -1.56 12.94 -11.73
N GLY A 113 -2.35 13.64 -10.92
CA GLY A 113 -3.14 14.80 -11.37
C GLY A 113 -4.36 14.43 -12.21
N GLY A 114 -4.96 13.25 -11.98
CA GLY A 114 -6.15 12.83 -12.73
C GLY A 114 -5.85 12.24 -14.11
N ARG A 115 -4.58 11.88 -14.40
CA ARG A 115 -4.15 11.38 -15.72
C ARG A 115 -4.54 9.92 -16.00
N GLY A 116 -5.30 9.28 -15.10
CA GLY A 116 -5.82 7.92 -15.31
C GLY A 116 -4.80 6.81 -15.06
N ASN A 117 -3.79 7.09 -14.22
CA ASN A 117 -2.74 6.16 -13.85
C ASN A 117 -3.32 4.95 -13.10
N THR A 118 -2.71 3.77 -13.28
CA THR A 118 -3.17 2.52 -12.64
C THR A 118 -2.32 2.17 -11.44
N TYR A 119 -2.96 2.02 -10.29
CA TYR A 119 -2.30 1.73 -9.03
C TYR A 119 -2.51 0.27 -8.61
N GLU A 120 -1.44 -0.33 -8.11
CA GLU A 120 -1.39 -1.73 -7.66
C GLU A 120 -0.81 -1.79 -6.24
N ALA A 121 -1.36 -2.70 -5.43
CA ALA A 121 -0.71 -3.17 -4.21
C ALA A 121 -0.19 -4.60 -4.43
N VAL A 122 1.00 -4.87 -3.90
CA VAL A 122 1.55 -6.24 -3.80
C VAL A 122 1.64 -6.57 -2.32
N VAL A 123 0.77 -7.46 -1.86
CA VAL A 123 0.75 -7.94 -0.48
C VAL A 123 1.63 -9.18 -0.39
N GLN A 124 2.58 -9.17 0.53
CA GLN A 124 3.55 -10.25 0.76
C GLN A 124 3.40 -10.76 2.19
N ALA A 125 3.26 -12.08 2.34
CA ALA A 125 3.35 -12.74 3.62
C ALA A 125 4.83 -13.04 3.92
N VAL A 126 5.36 -12.46 4.99
CA VAL A 126 6.78 -12.53 5.34
C VAL A 126 6.97 -13.29 6.66
N GLY A 127 7.85 -14.30 6.62
CA GLY A 127 8.23 -15.11 7.77
C GLY A 127 9.25 -14.42 8.68
N ALA A 128 9.51 -15.01 9.85
CA ALA A 128 10.48 -14.47 10.83
C ALA A 128 11.92 -14.40 10.29
N ASP A 129 12.28 -15.27 9.34
CA ASP A 129 13.57 -15.26 8.65
C ASP A 129 13.65 -14.21 7.52
N GLY A 130 12.61 -13.39 7.36
CA GLY A 130 12.52 -12.35 6.33
C GLY A 130 12.13 -12.88 4.94
N LYS A 131 11.90 -14.19 4.78
CA LYS A 131 11.50 -14.75 3.48
C LYS A 131 10.04 -14.46 3.17
N VAL A 132 9.77 -14.19 1.90
CA VAL A 132 8.41 -14.10 1.38
C VAL A 132 7.86 -15.51 1.20
N LEU A 133 6.86 -15.86 2.00
CA LEU A 133 6.18 -17.16 1.97
C LEU A 133 5.13 -17.20 0.85
N GLU A 134 4.43 -16.08 0.62
CA GLU A 134 3.43 -15.93 -0.43
C GLU A 134 3.30 -14.47 -0.84
N ARG A 135 2.80 -14.21 -2.05
CA ARG A 135 2.43 -12.87 -2.50
C ARG A 135 1.15 -12.86 -3.34
N VAL A 136 0.39 -11.78 -3.22
CA VAL A 136 -0.80 -11.50 -4.02
C VAL A 136 -0.72 -10.08 -4.55
N LYS A 137 -1.15 -9.87 -5.79
CA LYS A 137 -1.25 -8.56 -6.41
C LYS A 137 -2.72 -8.21 -6.59
N LEU A 138 -3.06 -6.95 -6.32
CA LEU A 138 -4.39 -6.43 -6.59
C LEU A 138 -4.32 -4.99 -7.09
N LYS A 139 -5.21 -4.68 -8.03
CA LYS A 139 -5.42 -3.31 -8.47
C LYS A 139 -6.19 -2.56 -7.39
N ILE A 140 -5.69 -1.39 -7.00
CA ILE A 140 -6.32 -0.56 -5.95
C ILE A 140 -7.11 0.61 -6.52
N GLY A 141 -6.92 0.96 -7.80
CA GLY A 141 -7.75 1.93 -8.51
C GLY A 141 -7.02 2.63 -9.64
N ARG A 142 -7.74 3.56 -10.28
CA ARG A 142 -7.18 4.54 -11.21
C ARG A 142 -7.39 5.97 -10.71
N TYR A 143 -6.38 6.82 -10.92
CA TYR A 143 -6.43 8.26 -10.65
C TYR A 143 -5.81 9.03 -11.80
#